data_AF-A0A7C1FT49-F1
#
_entry.id   AF-A0A7C1FT49-F1
#
_cell.length_a   1.000
_cell.length_b   1.000
_cell.length_c   1.000
_cell.angle_alpha   90.00
_cell.angle_beta   90.00
_cell.angle_gamma   90.00
#
_symmetry.space_group_name_H-M   'P 1'
#
loop_
_entity.id
_entity.type
_entity.pdbx_description
1 polymer ?
#
loop_
_entity_poly.entity_id
_entity_poly.type
_entity_poly.pdbx_seq_one_letter_code
_entity_poly.pdbx_strand_id
1 'polypeptide(L)'
;MNPRSRLSSFDRTILGTVVAILLALGAVIWRGDQVGLQVVAVMPADGSIGVSTRSQLRVVFDQPLAQEAVSAQLTLDPPVQVTPRVDGNQLIFIPHTLQPDTSYTVQLEAGVRSTTGHALGAAQVWRFTTGRTQVLFTRSIDDSEQLFVIPFSTEATNNDAKAAQLTKSAGSVWDFAVSPTDARIVFSALTEAGGSHLWLMTPGNQPELLLDCGDDFCSSPSWSNDGELLLFARRNASEFGAAAISPPRLSILHIASGELAPVFRDSQKLGFEARWASDNRWITYLSPDFIGVGVYNLESGEARFYPTQTGEAAPWQPGQMRFVMNQERMLGDRSAIHLWLVDPIADERINLSGEGAMVEDGAPAWSPDGEWLAFRRNITEGPNATLTKQLWLMRSDGSEARPLTMDPDIDHGPPTWSPDGRYLVYHKFPLKGPDIVISVWVMEVATGKQWQVASPGQRPLWLP
;
A
#
# COMPACT_ATOMS: atom_id res chain seq x y z
N MET A 1 6.97 -0.79 83.97
CA MET A 1 7.94 -1.51 83.11
C MET A 1 7.16 -2.47 82.21
N ASN A 2 7.40 -2.38 80.90
CA ASN A 2 6.54 -2.88 79.81
C ASN A 2 6.03 -4.32 79.92
N PRO A 3 4.74 -4.59 79.64
CA PRO A 3 4.25 -5.94 79.43
C PRO A 3 4.72 -6.45 78.06
N ARG A 4 5.47 -7.56 78.05
CA ARG A 4 5.79 -8.29 76.82
C ARG A 4 4.47 -8.87 76.25
N SER A 5 3.94 -8.26 75.19
CA SER A 5 2.79 -8.78 74.45
C SER A 5 3.15 -10.14 73.84
N ARG A 6 2.67 -11.23 74.43
CA ARG A 6 2.72 -12.55 73.81
C ARG A 6 1.56 -12.65 72.82
N LEU A 7 1.87 -12.65 71.53
CA LEU A 7 0.93 -12.96 70.44
C LEU A 7 0.16 -14.25 70.78
N SER A 8 -1.17 -14.22 70.64
CA SER A 8 -2.02 -15.38 70.86
C SER A 8 -1.78 -16.45 69.78
N SER A 9 -2.24 -17.69 70.00
CA SER A 9 -2.13 -18.74 68.96
C SER A 9 -2.79 -18.33 67.65
N PHE A 10 -3.90 -17.61 67.73
CA PHE A 10 -4.64 -17.05 66.60
C PHE A 10 -3.84 -15.98 65.84
N ASP A 11 -3.17 -15.06 66.56
CA ASP A 11 -2.32 -14.04 65.94
C ASP A 11 -1.12 -14.65 65.22
N ARG A 12 -0.57 -15.76 65.74
CA ARG A 12 0.51 -16.51 65.07
C ARG A 12 0.04 -17.19 63.79
N THR A 13 -1.18 -17.71 63.78
CA THR A 13 -1.77 -18.32 62.58
C THR A 13 -2.00 -17.26 61.50
N ILE A 14 -2.61 -16.13 61.86
CA ILE A 14 -2.84 -15.00 60.93
C ILE A 14 -1.52 -14.45 60.39
N LEU A 15 -0.53 -14.22 61.26
CA LEU A 15 0.78 -13.73 60.84
C LEU A 15 1.47 -14.73 59.89
N GLY A 16 1.36 -16.04 60.18
CA GLY A 16 1.86 -17.10 59.31
C GLY A 16 1.17 -17.11 57.94
N THR A 17 -0.15 -16.92 57.88
CA THR A 17 -0.90 -16.86 56.62
C THR A 17 -0.54 -15.61 55.81
N VAL A 18 -0.42 -14.45 56.47
CA VAL A 18 -0.04 -13.19 55.80
C VAL A 18 1.38 -13.28 55.25
N VAL A 19 2.32 -13.84 56.00
CA VAL A 19 3.70 -14.07 55.52
C VAL A 19 3.72 -15.06 54.36
N ALA A 20 2.93 -16.14 54.42
CA ALA A 20 2.83 -17.09 53.31
C ALA A 20 2.24 -16.46 52.04
N ILE A 21 1.22 -15.60 52.17
CA ILE A 21 0.64 -14.85 51.05
C ILE A 21 1.66 -13.85 50.50
N LEU A 22 2.38 -13.12 51.34
CA LEU A 22 3.42 -12.18 50.90
C LEU A 22 4.60 -12.89 50.23
N LEU A 23 4.98 -14.08 50.70
CA LEU A 23 6.00 -14.91 50.06
C LEU A 23 5.50 -15.49 48.74
N ALA A 24 4.22 -15.88 48.65
CA ALA A 24 3.62 -16.35 47.41
C ALA A 24 3.49 -15.22 46.39
N LEU A 25 3.03 -14.03 46.80
CA LEU A 25 3.03 -12.82 45.97
C LEU A 25 4.45 -12.45 45.53
N GLY A 26 5.40 -12.47 46.47
CA GLY A 26 6.81 -12.21 46.19
C GLY A 26 7.39 -13.22 45.21
N ALA A 27 7.03 -14.50 45.31
CA ALA A 27 7.45 -15.55 44.38
C ALA A 27 6.76 -15.43 43.00
N VAL A 28 5.51 -14.97 42.95
CA VAL A 28 4.79 -14.70 41.68
C VAL A 28 5.35 -13.46 40.99
N ILE A 29 5.62 -12.38 41.73
CA ILE A 29 6.27 -11.17 41.22
C ILE A 29 7.69 -11.50 40.77
N TRP A 30 8.46 -12.23 41.57
CA TRP A 30 9.82 -12.67 41.23
C TRP A 30 9.83 -13.62 40.03
N ARG A 31 8.83 -14.51 39.87
CA ARG A 31 8.67 -15.32 38.65
C ARG A 31 8.23 -14.49 37.45
N GLY A 32 7.38 -13.48 37.66
CA GLY A 32 6.92 -12.55 36.62
C GLY A 32 8.09 -11.72 36.06
N ASP A 33 8.95 -11.21 36.94
CA ASP A 33 10.19 -10.50 36.59
C ASP A 33 11.28 -11.41 35.96
N GLN A 34 11.09 -12.73 35.99
CA GLN A 34 11.96 -13.71 35.32
C GLN A 34 11.45 -14.12 33.93
N VAL A 35 10.26 -13.65 33.51
CA VAL A 35 9.76 -13.88 32.15
C VAL A 35 10.53 -12.95 31.21
N GLY A 36 11.58 -13.48 30.59
CA GLY A 36 12.33 -12.78 29.55
C GLY A 36 11.42 -12.32 28.41
N LEU A 37 11.89 -11.37 27.61
CA LEU A 37 11.16 -10.82 26.47
C LEU A 37 10.63 -11.96 25.56
N GLN A 38 9.33 -11.97 25.27
CA GLN A 38 8.67 -13.00 24.47
C GLN A 38 8.22 -12.47 23.13
N VAL A 39 8.29 -13.32 22.09
CA VAL A 39 7.67 -13.04 20.80
C VAL A 39 6.20 -13.44 20.85
N VAL A 40 5.33 -12.49 20.56
CA VAL A 40 3.88 -12.65 20.48
C VAL A 40 3.48 -13.11 19.08
N ALA A 41 4.08 -12.52 18.05
CA ALA A 41 3.78 -12.84 16.66
C ALA A 41 4.96 -12.50 15.74
N VAL A 42 5.00 -13.19 14.60
CA VAL A 42 5.88 -12.86 13.47
C VAL A 42 5.03 -12.65 12.22
N MET A 43 5.41 -11.69 11.40
CA MET A 43 4.79 -11.43 10.09
C MET A 43 5.90 -11.34 9.04
N PRO A 44 5.78 -12.02 7.89
CA PRO A 44 4.79 -13.05 7.58
C PRO A 44 4.80 -14.19 8.61
N ALA A 45 3.62 -14.77 8.88
CA ALA A 45 3.49 -15.86 9.85
C ALA A 45 4.24 -17.11 9.38
N ASP A 46 4.67 -17.96 10.30
CA ASP A 46 5.38 -19.19 9.96
C ASP A 46 4.55 -20.08 9.03
N GLY A 47 5.17 -20.51 7.92
CA GLY A 47 4.54 -21.31 6.87
C GLY A 47 3.69 -20.51 5.88
N SER A 48 3.67 -19.18 5.94
CA SER A 48 2.89 -18.36 4.99
C SER A 48 3.34 -18.58 3.54
N ILE A 49 2.39 -18.61 2.61
CA ILE A 49 2.62 -18.72 1.17
C ILE A 49 1.97 -17.54 0.44
N GLY A 50 2.45 -17.20 -0.76
CA GLY A 50 1.89 -16.07 -1.53
C GLY A 50 2.23 -14.71 -0.90
N VAL A 51 3.33 -14.65 -0.14
CA VAL A 51 3.79 -13.42 0.50
C VAL A 51 4.30 -12.45 -0.56
N SER A 52 3.94 -11.17 -0.43
CA SER A 52 4.46 -10.13 -1.32
C SER A 52 5.96 -10.00 -1.18
N THR A 53 6.68 -9.81 -2.29
CA THR A 53 8.12 -9.55 -2.25
C THR A 53 8.47 -8.18 -1.66
N ARG A 54 7.47 -7.32 -1.39
CA ARG A 54 7.59 -6.07 -0.62
C ARG A 54 7.24 -6.21 0.85
N SER A 55 6.85 -7.40 1.31
CA SER A 55 6.45 -7.60 2.70
C SER A 55 7.60 -7.29 3.64
N GLN A 56 7.31 -6.45 4.64
CA GLN A 56 8.22 -6.24 5.75
C GLN A 56 8.20 -7.46 6.67
N LEU A 57 9.32 -7.75 7.32
CA LEU A 57 9.37 -8.76 8.38
C LEU A 57 9.14 -8.05 9.71
N ARG A 58 8.12 -8.44 10.46
CA ARG A 58 7.79 -7.84 11.74
C ARG A 58 7.81 -8.90 12.82
N VAL A 59 8.44 -8.56 13.94
CA VAL A 59 8.43 -9.37 15.16
C VAL A 59 7.80 -8.54 16.25
N VAL A 60 6.66 -9.00 16.75
CA VAL A 60 5.89 -8.35 17.80
C VAL A 60 6.26 -8.98 19.13
N PHE A 61 6.60 -8.15 20.11
CA PHE A 61 6.97 -8.58 21.45
C PHE A 61 5.88 -8.24 22.47
N ASP A 62 5.93 -8.93 23.62
CA ASP A 62 5.02 -8.70 24.74
C ASP A 62 5.30 -7.39 25.49
N GLN A 63 6.45 -6.75 25.22
CA GLN A 63 6.93 -5.54 25.90
C GLN A 63 7.53 -4.53 24.90
N PRO A 64 7.47 -3.21 25.20
CA PRO A 64 8.14 -2.18 24.40
C PRO A 64 9.66 -2.39 24.31
N LEU A 65 10.22 -2.22 23.12
CA LEU A 65 11.63 -2.45 22.83
C LEU A 65 12.49 -1.22 23.10
N ALA A 66 13.74 -1.45 23.54
CA ALA A 66 14.74 -0.40 23.62
C ALA A 66 15.19 0.01 22.21
N GLN A 67 15.62 1.26 22.00
CA GLN A 67 16.08 1.74 20.69
C GLN A 67 17.27 0.92 20.16
N GLU A 68 18.11 0.41 21.07
CA GLU A 68 19.26 -0.44 20.77
C GLU A 68 18.87 -1.78 20.13
N ALA A 69 17.59 -2.19 20.25
CA ALA A 69 17.05 -3.37 19.57
C ALA A 69 17.19 -3.31 18.04
N VAL A 70 17.36 -2.11 17.46
CA VAL A 70 17.68 -1.94 16.03
C VAL A 70 18.97 -2.66 15.61
N SER A 71 19.88 -2.93 16.55
CA SER A 71 21.13 -3.66 16.29
C SER A 71 20.96 -5.18 16.28
N ALA A 72 19.73 -5.68 16.44
CA ALA A 72 19.46 -7.10 16.40
C ALA A 72 19.86 -7.70 15.05
N GLN A 73 20.45 -8.89 15.11
CA GLN A 73 20.86 -9.62 13.92
C GLN A 73 19.70 -10.48 13.44
N LEU A 74 19.19 -10.15 12.25
CA LEU A 74 18.25 -10.98 11.51
C LEU A 74 18.88 -11.38 10.19
N THR A 75 18.85 -12.68 9.90
CA THR A 75 19.34 -13.25 8.65
C THR A 75 18.22 -13.96 7.91
N LEU A 76 18.29 -13.94 6.58
CA LEU A 76 17.43 -14.75 5.71
C LEU A 76 18.28 -15.79 4.98
N ASP A 77 17.68 -16.92 4.68
CA ASP A 77 18.17 -17.91 3.72
C ASP A 77 17.07 -18.18 2.68
N PRO A 78 17.24 -17.80 1.40
CA PRO A 78 18.42 -17.15 0.80
C PRO A 78 18.75 -15.77 1.39
N PRO A 79 20.03 -15.33 1.37
CA PRO A 79 20.45 -14.07 1.98
C PRO A 79 19.88 -12.85 1.26
N VAL A 80 19.26 -11.95 2.04
CA VAL A 80 18.73 -10.65 1.59
C VAL A 80 19.14 -9.59 2.62
N GLN A 81 19.59 -8.44 2.14
CA GLN A 81 19.89 -7.30 3.02
C GLN A 81 18.59 -6.73 3.60
N VAL A 82 18.61 -6.40 4.89
CA VAL A 82 17.47 -5.84 5.62
C VAL A 82 17.86 -4.58 6.35
N THR A 83 16.93 -3.62 6.41
CA THR A 83 17.06 -2.42 7.23
C THR A 83 16.15 -2.52 8.45
N PRO A 84 16.69 -2.58 9.68
CA PRO A 84 15.90 -2.69 10.91
C PRO A 84 15.32 -1.34 11.36
N ARG A 85 14.15 -1.39 12.01
CA ARG A 85 13.44 -0.27 12.63
C ARG A 85 12.69 -0.75 13.87
N VAL A 86 12.68 0.06 14.93
CA VAL A 86 11.89 -0.20 16.15
C VAL A 86 10.65 0.68 16.14
N ASP A 87 9.49 0.10 16.44
CA ASP A 87 8.22 0.82 16.61
C ASP A 87 7.46 0.24 17.81
N GLY A 88 7.51 0.94 18.95
CA GLY A 88 6.88 0.48 20.19
C GLY A 88 7.41 -0.89 20.65
N ASN A 89 6.54 -1.90 20.62
CA ASN A 89 6.86 -3.29 20.96
C ASN A 89 7.22 -4.15 19.73
N GLN A 90 7.53 -3.52 18.60
CA GLN A 90 7.76 -4.22 17.35
C GLN A 90 9.14 -3.93 16.79
N LEU A 91 9.76 -4.98 16.27
CA LEU A 91 10.99 -4.89 15.49
C LEU A 91 10.65 -5.21 14.04
N ILE A 92 10.86 -4.25 13.17
CA ILE A 92 10.49 -4.29 11.76
C ILE A 92 11.77 -4.32 10.93
N PHE A 93 11.87 -5.25 9.99
CA PHE A 93 12.98 -5.36 9.05
C PHE A 93 12.43 -5.19 7.64
N ILE A 94 13.00 -4.25 6.89
CA ILE A 94 12.60 -3.94 5.52
C ILE A 94 13.60 -4.63 4.58
N PRO A 95 13.23 -5.71 3.87
CA PRO A 95 14.11 -6.36 2.91
C PRO A 95 14.33 -5.50 1.67
N HIS A 96 15.54 -5.51 1.11
CA HIS A 96 15.83 -4.82 -0.15
C HIS A 96 15.07 -5.42 -1.34
N THR A 97 15.27 -6.70 -1.64
CA THR A 97 14.57 -7.37 -2.74
C THR A 97 14.40 -8.85 -2.43
N LEU A 98 13.17 -9.23 -2.08
CA LEU A 98 12.80 -10.64 -2.06
C LEU A 98 12.58 -11.12 -3.50
N GLN A 99 12.98 -12.34 -3.79
CA GLN A 99 12.73 -12.99 -5.07
C GLN A 99 11.32 -13.59 -5.08
N PRO A 100 10.60 -13.55 -6.22
CA PRO A 100 9.32 -14.23 -6.35
C PRO A 100 9.49 -15.76 -6.31
N ASP A 101 8.41 -16.48 -5.97
CA ASP A 101 8.35 -17.95 -5.90
C ASP A 101 9.51 -18.59 -5.11
N THR A 102 9.93 -17.93 -4.02
CA THR A 102 11.12 -18.29 -3.25
C THR A 102 10.76 -18.50 -1.78
N SER A 103 11.17 -19.65 -1.23
CA SER A 103 11.05 -19.93 0.21
C SER A 103 12.22 -19.31 0.97
N TYR A 104 11.90 -18.53 2.00
CA TYR A 104 12.84 -17.92 2.91
C TYR A 104 12.73 -18.53 4.30
N THR A 105 13.88 -18.85 4.90
CA THR A 105 13.99 -19.11 6.35
C THR A 105 14.55 -17.86 7.01
N VAL A 106 13.85 -17.32 7.98
CA VAL A 106 14.27 -16.15 8.76
C VAL A 106 14.79 -16.61 10.11
N GLN A 107 15.91 -16.05 10.55
CA GLN A 107 16.49 -16.28 11.87
C GLN A 107 16.78 -14.95 12.54
N LEU A 108 16.11 -14.68 13.67
CA LEU A 108 16.39 -13.56 14.56
C LEU A 108 17.20 -14.09 15.76
N GLU A 109 18.40 -13.55 15.95
CA GLU A 109 19.28 -13.95 17.06
C GLU A 109 18.72 -13.55 18.44
N ALA A 110 19.14 -14.29 19.47
CA ALA A 110 18.85 -13.93 20.85
C ALA A 110 19.47 -12.57 21.24
N GLY A 111 18.99 -11.96 22.32
CA GLY A 111 19.59 -10.75 22.90
C GLY A 111 18.91 -9.43 22.55
N VAL A 112 17.81 -9.44 21.79
CA VAL A 112 16.89 -8.27 21.68
C VAL A 112 16.43 -7.88 23.08
N ARG A 113 16.38 -6.58 23.40
CA ARG A 113 16.04 -6.08 24.74
C ARG A 113 14.82 -5.18 24.77
N SER A 114 13.99 -5.33 25.81
CA SER A 114 12.93 -4.39 26.16
C SER A 114 13.51 -3.11 26.76
N THR A 115 12.67 -2.07 26.83
CA THR A 115 12.95 -0.83 27.59
C THR A 115 13.18 -1.09 29.09
N THR A 116 12.65 -2.19 29.62
CA THR A 116 12.81 -2.65 31.01
C THR A 116 14.06 -3.52 31.21
N GLY A 117 14.82 -3.82 30.14
CA GLY A 117 16.07 -4.57 30.19
C GLY A 117 15.96 -6.08 30.03
N HIS A 118 14.74 -6.63 29.97
CA HIS A 118 14.50 -8.04 29.69
C HIS A 118 14.98 -8.40 28.29
N ALA A 119 15.64 -9.56 28.15
CA ALA A 119 16.22 -10.00 26.89
C ALA A 119 15.47 -11.19 26.30
N LEU A 120 15.46 -11.26 24.97
CA LEU A 120 15.01 -12.43 24.23
C LEU A 120 16.01 -13.56 24.48
N GLY A 121 15.57 -14.63 25.15
CA GLY A 121 16.44 -15.69 25.64
C GLY A 121 16.90 -16.70 24.59
N ALA A 122 16.19 -16.82 23.46
CA ALA A 122 16.48 -17.77 22.41
C ALA A 122 16.21 -17.18 21.02
N ALA A 123 17.02 -17.59 20.04
CA ALA A 123 16.82 -17.22 18.66
C ALA A 123 15.45 -17.71 18.15
N GLN A 124 14.85 -16.94 17.26
CA GLN A 124 13.56 -17.25 16.64
C GLN A 124 13.78 -17.61 15.18
N VAL A 125 13.15 -18.69 14.74
CA VAL A 125 13.25 -19.19 13.37
C VAL A 125 11.87 -19.46 12.83
N TRP A 126 11.57 -18.94 11.64
CA TRP A 126 10.33 -19.19 10.93
C TRP A 126 10.55 -19.16 9.42
N ARG A 127 9.55 -19.61 8.65
CA ARG A 127 9.62 -19.68 7.20
C ARG A 127 8.43 -19.01 6.54
N PHE A 128 8.65 -18.50 5.33
CA PHE A 128 7.58 -18.06 4.44
C PHE A 128 7.99 -18.27 2.99
N THR A 129 7.02 -18.28 2.07
CA THR A 129 7.25 -18.39 0.63
C THR A 129 6.61 -17.21 -0.09
N THR A 130 7.41 -16.50 -0.87
CA THR A 130 6.91 -15.42 -1.72
C THR A 130 6.05 -15.96 -2.85
N GLY A 131 5.07 -15.19 -3.27
CA GLY A 131 4.19 -15.57 -4.38
C GLY A 131 4.88 -15.52 -5.74
N ARG A 132 4.21 -16.07 -6.75
CA ARG A 132 4.61 -15.94 -8.15
C ARG A 132 4.12 -14.60 -8.67
N THR A 133 5.01 -13.88 -9.35
CA THR A 133 4.65 -12.62 -10.00
C THR A 133 3.52 -12.83 -11.01
N GLN A 134 2.41 -12.16 -10.75
CA GLN A 134 1.20 -12.20 -11.55
C GLN A 134 0.78 -10.80 -11.97
N VAL A 135 0.02 -10.72 -13.06
CA VAL A 135 -0.63 -9.49 -13.52
C VAL A 135 -2.13 -9.64 -13.30
N LEU A 136 -2.70 -8.75 -12.50
CA LEU A 136 -4.13 -8.54 -12.32
C LEU A 136 -4.59 -7.46 -13.29
N PHE A 137 -5.73 -7.61 -13.93
CA PHE A 137 -6.25 -6.64 -14.90
C PHE A 137 -7.76 -6.80 -15.06
N THR A 138 -8.42 -5.87 -15.76
CA THR A 138 -9.84 -6.01 -16.10
C THR A 138 -10.06 -6.33 -17.56
N ARG A 139 -11.15 -7.05 -17.85
CA ARG A 139 -11.72 -7.20 -19.20
C ARG A 139 -13.22 -6.95 -19.13
N SER A 140 -13.75 -6.32 -20.18
CA SER A 140 -15.20 -6.26 -20.39
C SER A 140 -15.71 -7.60 -20.93
N ILE A 141 -16.71 -8.18 -20.26
CA ILE A 141 -17.50 -9.32 -20.71
C ILE A 141 -18.96 -8.91 -20.60
N ASP A 142 -19.71 -9.00 -21.70
CA ASP A 142 -21.14 -8.64 -21.75
C ASP A 142 -21.41 -7.25 -21.11
N ASP A 143 -20.63 -6.25 -21.52
CA ASP A 143 -20.66 -4.87 -21.02
C ASP A 143 -20.36 -4.68 -19.51
N SER A 144 -19.83 -5.72 -18.85
CA SER A 144 -19.41 -5.68 -17.45
C SER A 144 -17.91 -5.90 -17.30
N GLU A 145 -17.23 -5.01 -16.58
CA GLU A 145 -15.81 -5.17 -16.26
C GLU A 145 -15.64 -6.29 -15.22
N GLN A 146 -14.73 -7.22 -15.50
CA GLN A 146 -14.43 -8.36 -14.64
C GLN A 146 -12.92 -8.45 -14.40
N LEU A 147 -12.53 -8.93 -13.22
CA LEU A 147 -11.12 -9.14 -12.86
C LEU A 147 -10.59 -10.43 -13.47
N PHE A 148 -9.37 -10.35 -13.99
CA PHE A 148 -8.59 -11.46 -14.52
C PHE A 148 -7.18 -11.44 -13.95
N VAL A 149 -6.60 -12.63 -13.77
CA VAL A 149 -5.21 -12.78 -13.36
C VAL A 149 -4.46 -13.66 -14.34
N ILE A 150 -3.18 -13.38 -14.55
CA ILE A 150 -2.31 -14.17 -15.40
C ILE A 150 -0.89 -14.23 -14.81
N PRO A 151 -0.27 -15.42 -14.68
CA PRO A 151 1.14 -15.54 -14.31
C PRO A 151 2.05 -14.86 -15.33
N PHE A 152 2.98 -14.04 -14.86
CA PHE A 152 3.96 -13.40 -15.71
C PHE A 152 5.22 -14.28 -15.85
N SER A 153 5.73 -14.41 -17.07
CA SER A 153 7.00 -15.07 -17.38
C SER A 153 7.66 -14.40 -18.57
N THR A 154 8.99 -14.30 -18.54
CA THR A 154 9.80 -13.73 -19.62
C THR A 154 10.02 -14.67 -20.79
N GLU A 155 9.72 -15.97 -20.62
CA GLU A 155 9.93 -17.03 -21.63
C GLU A 155 8.82 -17.10 -22.68
N ALA A 156 7.63 -16.56 -22.37
CA ALA A 156 6.46 -16.65 -23.23
C ALA A 156 5.86 -15.27 -23.49
N THR A 157 5.57 -14.99 -24.77
CA THR A 157 4.85 -13.78 -25.22
C THR A 157 3.42 -14.17 -25.62
N ASN A 158 2.42 -13.39 -25.19
CA ASN A 158 0.99 -13.61 -25.47
C ASN A 158 0.42 -14.93 -24.90
N ASN A 159 0.24 -14.95 -23.58
CA ASN A 159 -0.33 -16.09 -22.85
C ASN A 159 -1.83 -15.93 -22.55
N ASP A 160 -2.58 -15.23 -23.40
CA ASP A 160 -3.97 -14.86 -23.11
C ASP A 160 -4.85 -16.06 -22.69
N ALA A 161 -4.60 -17.23 -23.29
CA ALA A 161 -5.24 -18.51 -22.95
C ALA A 161 -5.01 -19.00 -21.51
N LYS A 162 -4.01 -18.46 -20.79
CA LYS A 162 -3.72 -18.75 -19.38
C LYS A 162 -4.37 -17.76 -18.41
N ALA A 163 -5.04 -16.72 -18.92
CA ALA A 163 -5.73 -15.77 -18.06
C ALA A 163 -6.93 -16.44 -17.37
N ALA A 164 -6.95 -16.37 -16.04
CA ALA A 164 -8.04 -16.88 -15.23
C ALA A 164 -8.97 -15.74 -14.82
N GLN A 165 -10.26 -15.88 -15.11
CA GLN A 165 -11.28 -14.96 -14.63
C GLN A 165 -11.50 -15.16 -13.12
N LEU A 166 -11.37 -14.07 -12.36
CA LEU A 166 -11.51 -14.05 -10.90
C LEU A 166 -12.94 -13.71 -10.47
N THR A 167 -13.57 -12.73 -11.11
CA THR A 167 -14.94 -12.32 -10.81
C THR A 167 -15.88 -12.77 -11.91
N LYS A 168 -17.05 -13.28 -11.51
CA LYS A 168 -18.15 -13.67 -12.42
C LYS A 168 -19.47 -13.05 -11.97
N SER A 169 -19.40 -11.93 -11.25
CA SER A 169 -20.56 -11.28 -10.63
C SER A 169 -21.48 -10.68 -11.68
N ALA A 170 -22.77 -10.59 -11.35
CA ALA A 170 -23.74 -9.84 -12.14
C ALA A 170 -23.42 -8.32 -12.19
N GLY A 171 -22.71 -7.81 -11.17
CA GLY A 171 -22.22 -6.43 -11.12
C GLY A 171 -20.86 -6.25 -11.80
N SER A 172 -20.69 -5.12 -12.47
CA SER A 172 -19.43 -4.66 -13.07
C SER A 172 -18.44 -4.18 -12.00
N VAL A 173 -17.17 -4.56 -12.12
CA VAL A 173 -16.08 -4.11 -11.24
C VAL A 173 -15.73 -2.65 -11.56
N TRP A 174 -15.90 -1.76 -10.59
CA TRP A 174 -15.64 -0.34 -10.77
C TRP A 174 -14.19 0.04 -10.50
N ASP A 175 -13.60 -0.42 -9.41
CA ASP A 175 -12.18 -0.29 -9.10
C ASP A 175 -11.70 -1.35 -8.11
N PHE A 176 -10.37 -1.42 -7.94
CA PHE A 176 -9.75 -2.45 -7.11
C PHE A 176 -8.36 -2.02 -6.63
N ALA A 177 -7.90 -2.66 -5.57
CA ALA A 177 -6.59 -2.49 -4.98
C ALA A 177 -6.03 -3.82 -4.46
N VAL A 178 -4.74 -4.02 -4.68
CA VAL A 178 -3.99 -5.20 -4.23
C VAL A 178 -3.34 -4.88 -2.89
N SER A 179 -3.41 -5.83 -1.95
CA SER A 179 -2.73 -5.77 -0.67
C SER A 179 -1.20 -5.67 -0.86
N PRO A 180 -0.50 -4.79 -0.13
CA PRO A 180 0.96 -4.68 -0.24
C PRO A 180 1.71 -5.86 0.37
N THR A 181 1.05 -6.66 1.22
CA THR A 181 1.67 -7.75 2.00
C THR A 181 1.41 -9.14 1.43
N ASP A 182 0.37 -9.30 0.62
CA ASP A 182 -0.12 -10.62 0.20
C ASP A 182 -0.99 -10.52 -1.05
N ALA A 183 -1.52 -11.67 -1.50
CA ALA A 183 -2.35 -11.77 -2.70
C ALA A 183 -3.82 -11.36 -2.49
N ARG A 184 -4.19 -10.71 -1.38
CA ARG A 184 -5.56 -10.21 -1.19
C ARG A 184 -5.85 -9.05 -2.14
N ILE A 185 -7.07 -9.03 -2.65
CA ILE A 185 -7.61 -8.02 -3.56
C ILE A 185 -8.89 -7.50 -2.94
N VAL A 186 -9.00 -6.18 -2.78
CA VAL A 186 -10.29 -5.52 -2.54
C VAL A 186 -10.76 -4.90 -3.83
N PHE A 187 -12.03 -5.06 -4.15
CA PHE A 187 -12.65 -4.42 -5.31
C PHE A 187 -14.04 -3.91 -4.98
N SER A 188 -14.43 -2.82 -5.65
CA SER A 188 -15.80 -2.34 -5.64
C SER A 188 -16.56 -2.93 -6.84
N ALA A 189 -17.78 -3.41 -6.61
CA ALA A 189 -18.65 -3.92 -7.68
C ALA A 189 -20.02 -3.25 -7.61
N LEU A 190 -20.53 -2.87 -8.79
CA LEU A 190 -21.82 -2.20 -8.92
C LEU A 190 -22.98 -3.13 -8.54
N THR A 191 -24.01 -2.56 -7.92
CA THR A 191 -25.27 -3.25 -7.66
C THR A 191 -26.31 -2.91 -8.73
N GLU A 192 -27.35 -3.73 -8.86
CA GLU A 192 -28.48 -3.42 -9.76
C GLU A 192 -29.19 -2.11 -9.39
N ALA A 193 -29.09 -1.69 -8.12
CA ALA A 193 -29.66 -0.44 -7.62
C ALA A 193 -28.81 0.81 -7.95
N GLY A 194 -27.64 0.65 -8.56
CA GLY A 194 -26.74 1.76 -8.94
C GLY A 194 -25.75 2.20 -7.85
N GLY A 195 -25.78 1.56 -6.67
CA GLY A 195 -24.74 1.66 -5.65
C GLY A 195 -23.55 0.72 -5.94
N SER A 196 -22.69 0.52 -4.95
CA SER A 196 -21.62 -0.48 -5.04
C SER A 196 -21.25 -1.05 -3.68
N HIS A 197 -20.77 -2.28 -3.67
CA HIS A 197 -20.28 -2.94 -2.45
C HIS A 197 -18.79 -3.21 -2.55
N LEU A 198 -18.11 -3.31 -1.41
CA LEU A 198 -16.72 -3.75 -1.36
C LEU A 198 -16.67 -5.25 -1.14
N TRP A 199 -15.83 -5.91 -1.93
CA TRP A 199 -15.59 -7.34 -1.90
C TRP A 199 -14.11 -7.59 -1.62
N LEU A 200 -13.82 -8.65 -0.87
CA LEU A 200 -12.47 -9.13 -0.61
C LEU A 200 -12.31 -10.49 -1.30
N MET A 201 -11.13 -10.75 -1.85
CA MET A 201 -10.81 -12.08 -2.33
C MET A 201 -9.30 -12.34 -2.32
N THR A 202 -8.94 -13.61 -2.40
CA THR A 202 -7.61 -14.07 -2.78
C THR A 202 -7.77 -14.95 -4.03
N PRO A 203 -6.92 -14.86 -5.06
CA PRO A 203 -7.03 -15.72 -6.23
C PRO A 203 -7.06 -17.21 -5.86
N GLY A 204 -7.99 -17.94 -6.48
CA GLY A 204 -8.30 -19.33 -6.14
C GLY A 204 -9.46 -19.50 -5.16
N ASN A 205 -9.83 -18.45 -4.43
CA ASN A 205 -11.01 -18.41 -3.56
C ASN A 205 -12.17 -17.66 -4.23
N GLN A 206 -13.39 -17.91 -3.76
CA GLN A 206 -14.55 -17.11 -4.15
C GLN A 206 -14.49 -15.73 -3.48
N PRO A 207 -14.91 -14.65 -4.16
CA PRO A 207 -15.07 -13.35 -3.52
C PRO A 207 -16.08 -13.38 -2.38
N GLU A 208 -15.73 -12.72 -1.28
CA GLU A 208 -16.59 -12.53 -0.12
C GLU A 208 -16.96 -11.05 0.02
N LEU A 209 -18.18 -10.79 0.51
CA LEU A 209 -18.63 -9.43 0.75
C LEU A 209 -17.86 -8.87 1.96
N LEU A 210 -17.03 -7.86 1.73
CA LEU A 210 -16.27 -7.19 2.77
C LEU A 210 -17.11 -6.12 3.47
N LEU A 211 -17.84 -5.32 2.69
CA LEU A 211 -18.70 -4.27 3.22
C LEU A 211 -19.93 -4.08 2.33
N ASP A 212 -21.10 -4.24 2.94
CA ASP A 212 -22.38 -3.79 2.39
C ASP A 212 -22.50 -2.27 2.59
N CYS A 213 -22.55 -1.54 1.48
CA CYS A 213 -22.71 -0.09 1.49
C CYS A 213 -24.16 0.37 1.37
N GLY A 214 -25.12 -0.56 1.37
CA GLY A 214 -26.53 -0.28 1.11
C GLY A 214 -26.70 0.35 -0.28
N ASP A 215 -27.44 1.45 -0.33
CA ASP A 215 -27.61 2.23 -1.55
C ASP A 215 -26.38 3.09 -1.87
N ASP A 216 -25.40 3.22 -0.98
CA ASP A 216 -24.25 4.08 -1.26
C ASP A 216 -23.28 3.45 -2.27
N PHE A 217 -22.50 4.32 -2.89
CA PHE A 217 -21.44 3.98 -3.82
C PHE A 217 -20.09 4.04 -3.11
N CYS A 218 -19.54 2.87 -2.80
CA CYS A 218 -18.20 2.66 -2.26
C CYS A 218 -17.17 2.46 -3.38
N SER A 219 -16.06 3.19 -3.31
CA SER A 219 -15.03 3.20 -4.36
C SER A 219 -13.65 3.60 -3.81
N SER A 220 -12.66 3.61 -4.68
CA SER A 220 -11.27 4.02 -4.43
C SER A 220 -10.63 3.31 -3.22
N PRO A 221 -10.68 1.95 -3.15
CA PRO A 221 -10.04 1.22 -2.07
C PRO A 221 -8.52 1.46 -2.06
N SER A 222 -7.94 1.60 -0.88
CA SER A 222 -6.50 1.87 -0.69
C SER A 222 -6.00 1.27 0.61
N TRP A 223 -5.15 0.25 0.51
CA TRP A 223 -4.60 -0.49 1.63
C TRP A 223 -3.52 0.30 2.37
N SER A 224 -3.51 0.23 3.70
CA SER A 224 -2.35 0.62 4.50
C SER A 224 -1.15 -0.28 4.16
N ASN A 225 0.07 0.20 4.41
CA ASN A 225 1.29 -0.52 4.02
C ASN A 225 1.49 -1.85 4.75
N ASP A 226 0.82 -2.04 5.90
CA ASP A 226 0.81 -3.28 6.68
C ASP A 226 -0.38 -4.20 6.34
N GLY A 227 -1.29 -3.77 5.47
CA GLY A 227 -2.43 -4.58 5.03
C GLY A 227 -3.51 -4.79 6.09
N GLU A 228 -3.54 -3.96 7.15
CA GLU A 228 -4.51 -4.06 8.26
C GLU A 228 -5.71 -3.12 8.09
N LEU A 229 -5.50 -1.97 7.44
CA LEU A 229 -6.50 -0.92 7.24
C LEU A 229 -6.79 -0.71 5.75
N LEU A 230 -8.02 -0.31 5.45
CA LEU A 230 -8.47 0.04 4.13
C LEU A 230 -9.15 1.41 4.16
N LEU A 231 -8.63 2.35 3.37
CA LEU A 231 -9.32 3.59 3.04
C LEU A 231 -10.20 3.38 1.82
N PHE A 232 -11.37 4.00 1.79
CA PHE A 232 -12.24 4.02 0.63
C PHE A 232 -13.14 5.26 0.65
N ALA A 233 -13.62 5.67 -0.52
CA ALA A 233 -14.57 6.75 -0.68
C ALA A 233 -16.01 6.21 -0.68
N ARG A 234 -16.92 6.93 -0.03
CA ARG A 234 -18.36 6.67 -0.01
C ARG A 234 -19.11 7.87 -0.56
N ARG A 235 -20.09 7.62 -1.45
CA ARG A 235 -20.98 8.62 -2.07
C ARG A 235 -22.42 8.14 -1.95
N ASN A 236 -23.40 9.03 -1.82
CA ASN A 236 -24.80 8.62 -1.77
C ASN A 236 -25.33 8.38 -3.20
N ALA A 237 -25.92 7.21 -3.50
CA ALA A 237 -26.43 6.93 -4.84
C ALA A 237 -27.77 7.59 -5.15
N SER A 238 -28.55 8.03 -4.15
CA SER A 238 -29.84 8.71 -4.41
C SER A 238 -29.69 10.06 -5.13
N GLU A 239 -28.47 10.61 -5.18
CA GLU A 239 -28.13 11.86 -5.86
C GLU A 239 -27.52 11.64 -7.27
N PHE A 240 -27.26 10.38 -7.68
CA PHE A 240 -26.67 10.07 -8.99
C PHE A 240 -27.58 10.46 -10.17
N GLY A 241 -28.89 10.57 -9.94
CA GLY A 241 -29.88 10.96 -10.95
C GLY A 241 -29.99 12.46 -11.24
N ALA A 242 -29.25 13.33 -10.54
CA ALA A 242 -29.45 14.78 -10.58
C ALA A 242 -28.18 15.60 -10.81
N ALA A 243 -27.31 15.23 -11.76
CA ALA A 243 -26.19 16.08 -12.26
C ALA A 243 -25.24 16.73 -11.22
N ALA A 244 -25.38 16.39 -9.93
CA ALA A 244 -24.56 16.78 -8.81
C ALA A 244 -24.04 15.47 -8.23
N ILE A 245 -22.83 15.12 -8.63
CA ILE A 245 -22.08 14.00 -8.07
C ILE A 245 -22.10 14.16 -6.54
N SER A 246 -22.75 13.23 -5.83
CA SER A 246 -22.76 13.26 -4.36
C SER A 246 -21.31 13.40 -3.84
N PRO A 247 -21.04 14.34 -2.94
CA PRO A 247 -19.69 14.65 -2.54
C PRO A 247 -19.06 13.45 -1.82
N PRO A 248 -17.90 12.93 -2.28
CA PRO A 248 -17.31 11.74 -1.73
C PRO A 248 -16.70 12.00 -0.36
N ARG A 249 -16.78 11.02 0.53
CA ARG A 249 -16.19 11.07 1.87
C ARG A 249 -15.33 9.85 2.12
N LEU A 250 -14.17 10.05 2.74
CA LEU A 250 -13.28 8.96 3.09
C LEU A 250 -13.75 8.26 4.37
N SER A 251 -13.80 6.94 4.29
CA SER A 251 -14.00 6.02 5.41
C SER A 251 -12.76 5.15 5.56
N ILE A 252 -12.52 4.67 6.79
CA ILE A 252 -11.46 3.73 7.11
C ILE A 252 -12.08 2.47 7.74
N LEU A 253 -11.66 1.30 7.25
CA LEU A 253 -12.09 -0.01 7.72
C LEU A 253 -10.89 -0.80 8.23
N HIS A 254 -10.98 -1.34 9.44
CA HIS A 254 -10.02 -2.33 9.93
C HIS A 254 -10.45 -3.73 9.48
N ILE A 255 -9.60 -4.39 8.70
CA ILE A 255 -9.97 -5.59 7.94
C ILE A 255 -10.32 -6.77 8.84
N ALA A 256 -9.57 -6.97 9.93
CA ALA A 256 -9.78 -8.13 10.79
C ALA A 256 -10.98 -7.99 11.74
N SER A 257 -11.24 -6.78 12.24
CA SER A 257 -12.34 -6.54 13.20
C SER A 257 -13.64 -6.11 12.55
N GLY A 258 -13.60 -5.60 11.31
CA GLY A 258 -14.73 -4.95 10.66
C GLY A 258 -15.05 -3.57 11.23
N GLU A 259 -14.18 -3.00 12.07
CA GLU A 259 -14.39 -1.67 12.63
C GLU A 259 -14.33 -0.60 11.53
N LEU A 260 -15.41 0.18 11.43
CA LEU A 260 -15.59 1.20 10.39
C LEU A 260 -15.73 2.58 11.03
N ALA A 261 -14.96 3.55 10.53
CA ALA A 261 -14.98 4.93 11.02
C ALA A 261 -14.83 5.96 9.87
N PRO A 262 -15.31 7.21 10.04
CA PRO A 262 -14.94 8.31 9.16
C PRO A 262 -13.46 8.67 9.36
N VAL A 263 -12.78 9.06 8.28
CA VAL A 263 -11.36 9.49 8.35
C VAL A 263 -11.22 10.86 9.01
N PHE A 264 -12.10 11.78 8.65
CA PHE A 264 -12.04 13.16 9.12
C PHE A 264 -12.90 13.34 10.36
N ARG A 265 -12.38 14.04 11.36
CA ARG A 265 -13.16 14.49 12.53
C ARG A 265 -14.25 15.49 12.14
N ASP A 266 -13.97 16.30 11.12
CA ASP A 266 -14.92 17.25 10.54
C ASP A 266 -15.79 16.54 9.49
N SER A 267 -17.08 16.44 9.78
CA SER A 267 -18.08 15.83 8.91
C SER A 267 -18.45 16.68 7.70
N GLN A 268 -17.82 17.82 7.44
CA GLN A 268 -17.98 18.57 6.19
C GLN A 268 -16.85 18.31 5.19
N LYS A 269 -15.73 17.73 5.64
CA LYS A 269 -14.61 17.42 4.75
C LYS A 269 -14.96 16.32 3.75
N LEU A 270 -14.52 16.55 2.52
CA LEU A 270 -14.71 15.66 1.38
C LEU A 270 -13.38 15.03 0.99
N GLY A 271 -13.42 13.86 0.38
CA GLY A 271 -12.22 13.18 -0.06
C GLY A 271 -12.46 11.88 -0.80
N PHE A 272 -11.58 11.59 -1.75
CA PHE A 272 -11.51 10.30 -2.46
C PHE A 272 -10.07 10.03 -2.94
N GLU A 273 -9.83 8.84 -3.48
CA GLU A 273 -8.51 8.40 -3.99
C GLU A 273 -7.34 8.61 -3.01
N ALA A 274 -7.54 8.21 -1.76
CA ALA A 274 -6.51 8.37 -0.73
C ALA A 274 -5.28 7.48 -0.97
N ARG A 275 -4.09 8.00 -0.69
CA ARG A 275 -2.82 7.24 -0.73
C ARG A 275 -2.09 7.37 0.60
N TRP A 276 -1.58 6.24 1.09
CA TRP A 276 -0.87 6.15 2.36
C TRP A 276 0.59 6.56 2.23
N ALA A 277 1.08 7.34 3.19
CA ALA A 277 2.52 7.52 3.42
C ALA A 277 3.10 6.25 4.06
N SER A 278 4.41 6.05 3.94
CA SER A 278 5.08 4.83 4.42
C SER A 278 4.99 4.59 5.93
N ASP A 279 4.60 5.58 6.72
CA ASP A 279 4.47 5.48 8.17
C ASP A 279 3.05 5.07 8.64
N ASN A 280 2.09 4.88 7.72
CA ASN A 280 0.68 4.62 8.01
C ASN A 280 -0.03 5.70 8.87
N ARG A 281 0.55 6.89 9.01
CA ARG A 281 -0.05 8.00 9.78
C ARG A 281 -0.51 9.12 8.90
N TRP A 282 0.16 9.33 7.77
CA TRP A 282 -0.21 10.36 6.80
C TRP A 282 -0.89 9.78 5.58
N ILE A 283 -1.83 10.54 5.04
CA ILE A 283 -2.46 10.26 3.76
C ILE A 283 -2.44 11.51 2.88
N THR A 284 -2.37 11.29 1.57
CA THR A 284 -2.82 12.27 0.57
C THR A 284 -4.20 11.86 0.08
N TYR A 285 -5.00 12.80 -0.38
CA TYR A 285 -6.31 12.54 -0.98
C TYR A 285 -6.71 13.66 -1.92
N LEU A 286 -7.61 13.37 -2.86
CA LEU A 286 -8.24 14.39 -3.69
C LEU A 286 -9.36 15.08 -2.91
N SER A 287 -9.30 16.41 -2.82
CA SER A 287 -10.24 17.25 -2.07
C SER A 287 -11.12 18.06 -3.04
N PRO A 288 -12.37 17.66 -3.26
CA PRO A 288 -13.33 18.40 -4.10
C PRO A 288 -13.69 19.78 -3.53
N ASP A 289 -13.73 19.89 -2.20
CA ASP A 289 -14.08 21.10 -1.45
C ASP A 289 -13.04 22.22 -1.60
N PHE A 290 -11.76 21.87 -1.77
CA PHE A 290 -10.69 22.86 -1.97
C PHE A 290 -10.06 22.83 -3.37
N ILE A 291 -10.42 21.85 -4.21
CA ILE A 291 -9.90 21.65 -5.58
C ILE A 291 -8.38 21.42 -5.59
N GLY A 292 -7.96 20.24 -5.15
CA GLY A 292 -6.55 19.87 -5.15
C GLY A 292 -6.24 18.66 -4.27
N VAL A 293 -5.01 18.60 -3.78
CA VAL A 293 -4.50 17.51 -2.95
C VAL A 293 -4.54 17.93 -1.48
N GLY A 294 -5.33 17.22 -0.68
CA GLY A 294 -5.28 17.30 0.77
C GLY A 294 -4.22 16.36 1.32
N VAL A 295 -3.55 16.77 2.39
CA VAL A 295 -2.62 15.96 3.19
C VAL A 295 -3.14 15.94 4.61
N TYR A 296 -3.32 14.75 5.19
CA TYR A 296 -3.94 14.59 6.50
C TYR A 296 -3.21 13.57 7.36
N ASN A 297 -2.98 13.92 8.62
CA ASN A 297 -2.48 13.00 9.62
C ASN A 297 -3.65 12.36 10.38
N LEU A 298 -3.75 11.04 10.34
CA LEU A 298 -4.83 10.25 10.91
C LEU A 298 -4.87 10.30 12.46
N GLU A 299 -3.72 10.52 13.10
CA GLU A 299 -3.57 10.52 14.55
C GLU A 299 -3.80 11.93 15.14
N SER A 300 -3.04 12.92 14.67
CA SER A 300 -3.10 14.29 15.18
C SER A 300 -4.30 15.08 14.63
N GLY A 301 -4.77 14.74 13.43
CA GLY A 301 -5.74 15.51 12.67
C GLY A 301 -5.16 16.73 11.96
N GLU A 302 -3.82 16.88 11.92
CA GLU A 302 -3.14 17.91 11.14
C GLU A 302 -3.53 17.78 9.66
N ALA A 303 -3.80 18.91 9.01
CA ALA A 303 -4.20 18.96 7.61
C ALA A 303 -3.48 20.07 6.87
N ARG A 304 -3.04 19.80 5.63
CA ARG A 304 -2.50 20.78 4.68
C ARG A 304 -3.16 20.59 3.33
N PHE A 305 -3.13 21.64 2.51
CA PHE A 305 -3.80 21.62 1.21
C PHE A 305 -2.92 22.23 0.11
N TYR A 306 -2.94 21.56 -1.05
CA TYR A 306 -2.12 21.87 -2.21
C TYR A 306 -3.05 22.05 -3.43
N PRO A 307 -3.31 23.30 -3.86
CA PRO A 307 -4.22 23.57 -4.97
C PRO A 307 -3.72 22.99 -6.30
N THR A 308 -4.58 22.23 -6.98
CA THR A 308 -4.33 21.74 -8.35
C THR A 308 -5.65 21.35 -9.00
N GLN A 309 -5.79 21.62 -10.31
CA GLN A 309 -7.01 21.33 -11.06
C GLN A 309 -6.90 20.03 -11.89
N THR A 310 -5.79 19.31 -11.77
CA THR A 310 -5.53 18.09 -12.55
C THR A 310 -6.34 16.88 -12.08
N GLY A 311 -6.75 16.86 -10.80
CA GLY A 311 -7.62 15.83 -10.24
C GLY A 311 -6.99 14.43 -10.18
N GLU A 312 -5.66 14.33 -10.05
CA GLU A 312 -4.96 13.05 -10.02
C GLU A 312 -4.40 12.72 -8.64
N ALA A 313 -4.49 11.44 -8.25
CA ALA A 313 -3.96 10.94 -6.99
C ALA A 313 -2.47 11.31 -6.81
N ALA A 314 -2.10 11.64 -5.57
CA ALA A 314 -0.77 12.12 -5.23
C ALA A 314 0.03 11.06 -4.46
N PRO A 315 0.72 10.11 -5.13
CA PRO A 315 1.38 9.00 -4.45
C PRO A 315 2.61 9.46 -3.67
N TRP A 316 2.78 8.87 -2.48
CA TRP A 316 3.95 9.07 -1.62
C TRP A 316 5.17 8.34 -2.18
N GLN A 317 6.34 8.96 -2.02
CA GLN A 317 7.62 8.35 -2.29
C GLN A 317 7.91 7.28 -1.21
N PRO A 318 8.15 6.02 -1.59
CA PRO A 318 8.45 4.96 -0.63
C PRO A 318 9.62 5.31 0.30
N GLY A 319 9.43 5.09 1.60
CA GLY A 319 10.44 5.33 2.63
C GLY A 319 10.68 6.81 2.96
N GLN A 320 9.95 7.75 2.35
CA GLN A 320 10.17 9.18 2.55
C GLN A 320 8.85 9.93 2.78
N MET A 321 8.91 11.01 3.55
CA MET A 321 7.76 11.89 3.80
C MET A 321 7.60 12.92 2.69
N ARG A 322 7.56 12.47 1.44
CA ARG A 322 7.34 13.32 0.26
C ARG A 322 6.34 12.66 -0.67
N PHE A 323 5.57 13.44 -1.42
CA PHE A 323 4.66 12.93 -2.44
C PHE A 323 4.84 13.68 -3.74
N VAL A 324 4.40 13.06 -4.84
CA VAL A 324 4.37 13.72 -6.14
C VAL A 324 2.93 14.05 -6.51
N MET A 325 2.73 15.25 -7.03
CA MET A 325 1.45 15.70 -7.59
C MET A 325 1.71 16.36 -8.94
N ASN A 326 0.72 16.40 -9.82
CA ASN A 326 0.76 17.26 -10.98
C ASN A 326 0.04 18.58 -10.73
N GLN A 327 0.49 19.63 -11.39
CA GLN A 327 -0.07 20.96 -11.28
C GLN A 327 -0.02 21.67 -12.63
N GLU A 328 -1.10 22.34 -12.98
CA GLU A 328 -1.13 23.24 -14.13
C GLU A 328 -0.26 24.47 -13.87
N ARG A 329 0.51 24.85 -14.88
CA ARG A 329 1.39 26.00 -14.88
C ARG A 329 1.22 26.77 -16.18
N MET A 330 1.03 28.08 -16.07
CA MET A 330 1.04 28.96 -17.24
C MET A 330 2.47 29.27 -17.66
N LEU A 331 2.80 29.00 -18.91
CA LEU A 331 4.06 29.33 -19.57
C LEU A 331 3.75 30.28 -20.73
N GLY A 332 3.69 31.58 -20.44
CA GLY A 332 3.19 32.58 -21.39
C GLY A 332 1.67 32.52 -21.51
N ASP A 333 1.17 32.34 -22.73
CA ASP A 333 -0.25 32.21 -23.06
C ASP A 333 -0.75 30.76 -23.11
N ARG A 334 0.14 29.78 -22.87
CA ARG A 334 -0.17 28.36 -22.88
C ARG A 334 -0.05 27.77 -21.49
N SER A 335 -0.79 26.69 -21.24
CA SER A 335 -0.62 25.89 -20.03
C SER A 335 0.22 24.65 -20.30
N ALA A 336 0.93 24.22 -19.26
CA ALA A 336 1.64 22.97 -19.14
C ALA A 336 1.17 22.28 -17.85
N ILE A 337 1.26 20.96 -17.78
CA ILE A 337 1.00 20.21 -16.55
C ILE A 337 2.33 19.60 -16.10
N HIS A 338 2.86 20.07 -14.98
CA HIS A 338 4.16 19.65 -14.45
C HIS A 338 3.98 18.75 -13.24
N LEU A 339 4.95 17.85 -13.02
CA LEU A 339 5.08 17.08 -11.78
C LEU A 339 5.87 17.87 -10.74
N TRP A 340 5.39 17.86 -9.51
CA TRP A 340 5.98 18.51 -8.36
C TRP A 340 6.20 17.50 -7.25
N LEU A 341 7.44 17.41 -6.77
CA LEU A 341 7.76 16.72 -5.52
C LEU A 341 7.49 17.68 -4.37
N VAL A 342 6.69 17.24 -3.40
CA VAL A 342 6.25 18.03 -2.26
C VAL A 342 6.70 17.36 -0.97
N ASP A 343 7.39 18.11 -0.13
CA ASP A 343 7.62 17.75 1.27
C ASP A 343 6.61 18.50 2.13
N PRO A 344 5.54 17.84 2.61
CA PRO A 344 4.54 18.50 3.40
C PRO A 344 4.98 18.80 4.83
N ILE A 345 6.13 18.34 5.30
CA ILE A 345 6.62 18.64 6.65
C ILE A 345 7.52 19.87 6.60
N ALA A 346 8.48 19.89 5.67
CA ALA A 346 9.37 21.02 5.42
C ALA A 346 8.68 22.18 4.67
N ASP A 347 7.50 21.94 4.08
CA ASP A 347 6.80 22.88 3.20
C ASP A 347 7.63 23.28 1.97
N GLU A 348 8.33 22.29 1.40
CA GLU A 348 9.16 22.46 0.20
C GLU A 348 8.50 21.85 -1.04
N ARG A 349 8.77 22.45 -2.20
CA ARG A 349 8.27 21.96 -3.50
C ARG A 349 9.33 22.08 -4.59
N ILE A 350 9.51 21.02 -5.36
CA ILE A 350 10.48 20.94 -6.46
C ILE A 350 9.74 20.58 -7.74
N ASN A 351 9.89 21.40 -8.78
CA ASN A 351 9.36 21.13 -10.11
C ASN A 351 10.24 20.07 -10.82
N LEU A 352 9.72 18.85 -10.96
CA LEU A 352 10.42 17.72 -11.58
C LEU A 352 10.41 17.80 -13.11
N SER A 353 9.46 18.54 -13.71
CA SER A 353 9.34 18.66 -15.16
C SER A 353 10.29 19.71 -15.75
N GLY A 354 10.86 20.58 -14.91
CA GLY A 354 11.70 21.71 -15.31
C GLY A 354 10.91 23.01 -15.57
N GLU A 355 11.56 24.15 -15.47
CA GLU A 355 10.88 25.47 -15.41
C GLU A 355 10.21 25.92 -16.71
N GLY A 356 10.68 25.46 -17.88
CA GLY A 356 10.21 25.90 -19.20
C GLY A 356 9.72 24.77 -20.10
N ALA A 357 9.43 23.59 -19.54
CA ALA A 357 9.00 22.44 -20.33
C ALA A 357 7.54 22.59 -20.78
N MET A 358 7.28 22.60 -22.09
CA MET A 358 5.92 22.52 -22.63
C MET A 358 5.48 21.06 -22.68
N VAL A 359 5.01 20.55 -21.54
CA VAL A 359 4.64 19.15 -21.34
C VAL A 359 3.34 19.01 -20.56
N GLU A 360 2.66 17.88 -20.73
CA GLU A 360 1.57 17.44 -19.86
C GLU A 360 1.95 16.12 -19.18
N ASP A 361 2.48 16.23 -17.97
CA ASP A 361 2.86 15.10 -17.14
C ASP A 361 1.69 14.61 -16.26
N GLY A 362 1.62 13.30 -16.04
CA GLY A 362 0.62 12.68 -15.16
C GLY A 362 0.90 11.21 -14.93
N ALA A 363 -0.02 10.53 -14.25
CA ALA A 363 0.07 9.14 -13.80
C ALA A 363 1.44 8.77 -13.20
N PRO A 364 1.93 9.52 -12.20
CA PRO A 364 3.20 9.22 -11.57
C PRO A 364 3.12 7.90 -10.78
N ALA A 365 4.16 7.08 -10.89
CA ALA A 365 4.30 5.82 -10.16
C ALA A 365 5.75 5.64 -9.70
N TRP A 366 5.94 5.62 -8.38
CA TRP A 366 7.23 5.40 -7.74
C TRP A 366 7.68 3.94 -7.88
N SER A 367 8.98 3.75 -8.14
CA SER A 367 9.63 2.46 -7.96
C SER A 367 9.58 2.05 -6.48
N PRO A 368 9.61 0.74 -6.17
CA PRO A 368 9.57 0.24 -4.79
C PRO A 368 10.64 0.85 -3.86
N ASP A 369 11.81 1.13 -4.41
CA ASP A 369 12.94 1.75 -3.70
C ASP A 369 12.83 3.28 -3.58
N GLY A 370 11.86 3.90 -4.24
CA GLY A 370 11.66 5.34 -4.27
C GLY A 370 12.72 6.13 -5.04
N GLU A 371 13.65 5.49 -5.75
CA GLU A 371 14.72 6.17 -6.50
C GLU A 371 14.28 6.64 -7.88
N TRP A 372 13.26 6.01 -8.46
CA TRP A 372 12.79 6.26 -9.81
C TRP A 372 11.30 6.57 -9.84
N LEU A 373 10.92 7.44 -10.77
CA LEU A 373 9.54 7.76 -11.06
C LEU A 373 9.24 7.40 -12.52
N ALA A 374 8.32 6.45 -12.71
CA ALA A 374 7.70 6.20 -14.00
C ALA A 374 6.46 7.09 -14.12
N PHE A 375 6.21 7.67 -15.29
CA PHE A 375 5.11 8.60 -15.48
C PHE A 375 4.70 8.67 -16.94
N ARG A 376 3.58 9.33 -17.21
CA ARG A 376 3.07 9.64 -18.54
C ARG A 376 3.41 11.08 -18.89
N ARG A 377 3.96 11.32 -20.08
CA ARG A 377 4.27 12.66 -20.60
C ARG A 377 3.77 12.82 -22.02
N ASN A 378 3.04 13.90 -22.26
CA ASN A 378 2.80 14.42 -23.60
C ASN A 378 3.72 15.64 -23.81
N ILE A 379 4.55 15.64 -24.85
CA ILE A 379 5.30 16.83 -25.25
C ILE A 379 4.38 17.64 -26.17
N THR A 380 4.00 18.85 -25.78
CA THR A 380 2.96 19.62 -26.48
C THR A 380 3.52 20.59 -27.53
N GLU A 381 4.84 20.75 -27.60
CA GLU A 381 5.49 21.67 -28.53
C GLU A 381 6.87 21.18 -29.01
N GLY A 382 7.27 21.69 -30.18
CA GLY A 382 8.59 21.46 -30.75
C GLY A 382 8.67 20.22 -31.64
N PRO A 383 9.87 19.90 -32.17
CA PRO A 383 10.05 18.80 -33.12
C PRO A 383 9.77 17.41 -32.53
N ASN A 384 9.76 17.30 -31.20
CA ASN A 384 9.48 16.06 -30.47
C ASN A 384 8.06 16.02 -29.88
N ALA A 385 7.16 16.90 -30.35
CA ALA A 385 5.78 16.91 -29.89
C ALA A 385 5.11 15.56 -30.17
N THR A 386 4.31 15.10 -29.21
CA THR A 386 3.57 13.84 -29.27
C THR A 386 2.08 14.13 -29.38
N LEU A 387 1.33 13.21 -29.98
CA LEU A 387 -0.14 13.32 -30.04
C LEU A 387 -0.81 12.78 -28.77
N THR A 388 -0.12 11.90 -28.05
CA THR A 388 -0.60 11.20 -26.86
C THR A 388 0.48 11.10 -25.81
N LYS A 389 0.08 10.69 -24.60
CA LYS A 389 1.02 10.50 -23.51
C LYS A 389 1.84 9.22 -23.74
N GLN A 390 3.16 9.39 -23.69
CA GLN A 390 4.14 8.32 -23.72
C GLN A 390 4.60 7.98 -22.31
N LEU A 391 5.16 6.78 -22.10
CA LEU A 391 5.77 6.40 -20.83
C LEU A 391 7.17 6.98 -20.73
N TRP A 392 7.50 7.53 -19.58
CA TRP A 392 8.78 8.16 -19.27
C TRP A 392 9.29 7.67 -17.91
N LEU A 393 10.59 7.83 -17.71
CA LEU A 393 11.28 7.52 -16.47
C LEU A 393 12.20 8.67 -16.09
N MET A 394 12.27 9.02 -14.80
CA MET A 394 13.25 9.95 -14.26
C MET A 394 13.68 9.52 -12.85
N ARG A 395 14.80 10.06 -12.38
CA ARG A 395 15.22 9.95 -10.97
C ARG A 395 14.25 10.72 -10.06
N SER A 396 14.26 10.39 -8.78
CA SER A 396 13.40 11.03 -7.77
C SER A 396 13.59 12.55 -7.61
N ASP A 397 14.74 13.08 -8.04
CA ASP A 397 15.06 14.51 -8.06
C ASP A 397 14.72 15.19 -9.41
N GLY A 398 14.19 14.44 -10.38
CA GLY A 398 13.85 14.91 -11.72
C GLY A 398 14.98 14.78 -12.75
N SER A 399 16.18 14.33 -12.35
CA SER A 399 17.28 14.11 -13.28
C SER A 399 17.08 12.87 -14.15
N GLU A 400 17.90 12.73 -15.19
CA GLU A 400 17.90 11.56 -16.10
C GLU A 400 16.53 11.25 -16.75
N ALA A 401 15.67 12.25 -16.93
CA ALA A 401 14.38 12.08 -17.58
C ALA A 401 14.54 11.58 -19.02
N ARG A 402 13.96 10.42 -19.33
CA ARG A 402 14.04 9.76 -20.64
C ARG A 402 12.72 9.06 -21.03
N PRO A 403 12.37 9.02 -22.32
CA PRO A 403 11.23 8.24 -22.78
C PRO A 403 11.52 6.75 -22.65
N LEU A 404 10.49 5.98 -22.29
CA LEU A 404 10.45 4.52 -22.37
C LEU A 404 9.68 4.05 -23.61
N THR A 405 8.74 4.86 -24.09
CA THR A 405 7.99 4.63 -25.33
C THR A 405 7.96 5.91 -26.18
N MET A 406 7.82 5.75 -27.49
CA MET A 406 7.70 6.87 -28.44
C MET A 406 6.82 6.48 -29.64
N ASP A 407 5.69 5.81 -29.38
CA ASP A 407 4.77 5.38 -30.42
C ASP A 407 3.60 6.39 -30.55
N PRO A 408 3.54 7.17 -31.64
CA PRO A 408 2.54 8.24 -31.79
C PRO A 408 1.13 7.73 -32.10
N ASP A 409 0.97 6.46 -32.47
CA ASP A 409 -0.34 5.87 -32.78
C ASP A 409 -0.93 5.10 -31.59
N ILE A 410 -0.26 5.14 -30.43
CA ILE A 410 -0.66 4.45 -29.20
C ILE A 410 -0.71 5.45 -28.05
N ASP A 411 -1.83 5.48 -27.32
CA ASP A 411 -1.86 6.02 -25.96
C ASP A 411 -1.50 4.92 -24.96
N HIS A 412 -0.71 5.27 -23.94
CA HIS A 412 -0.25 4.33 -22.93
C HIS A 412 -0.97 4.62 -21.61
N GLY A 413 -1.57 3.60 -21.00
CA GLY A 413 -2.19 3.71 -19.68
C GLY A 413 -1.19 3.99 -18.56
N PRO A 414 -1.68 4.28 -17.33
CA PRO A 414 -0.83 4.46 -16.15
C PRO A 414 0.12 3.28 -15.93
N PRO A 415 1.43 3.52 -15.73
CA PRO A 415 2.39 2.46 -15.43
C PRO A 415 2.31 2.06 -13.95
N THR A 416 2.55 0.78 -13.65
CA THR A 416 2.76 0.31 -12.27
C THR A 416 3.98 -0.59 -12.17
N TRP A 417 4.78 -0.38 -11.12
CA TRP A 417 6.02 -1.10 -10.89
C TRP A 417 5.77 -2.48 -10.30
N SER A 418 6.53 -3.46 -10.79
CA SER A 418 6.60 -4.77 -10.17
C SER A 418 7.09 -4.64 -8.74
N PRO A 419 6.68 -5.56 -7.85
CA PRO A 419 7.11 -5.58 -6.47
C PRO A 419 8.64 -5.47 -6.28
N ASP A 420 9.40 -6.09 -7.18
CA ASP A 420 10.87 -6.14 -7.23
C ASP A 420 11.53 -4.99 -8.02
N GLY A 421 10.76 -4.05 -8.58
CA GLY A 421 11.28 -2.89 -9.30
C GLY A 421 11.88 -3.16 -10.69
N ARG A 422 11.83 -4.40 -11.21
CA ARG A 422 12.43 -4.74 -12.51
C ARG A 422 11.55 -4.40 -13.71
N TYR A 423 10.23 -4.38 -13.51
CA TYR A 423 9.26 -4.30 -14.59
C TYR A 423 8.22 -3.21 -14.36
N LEU A 424 7.67 -2.70 -15.45
CA LEU A 424 6.43 -1.92 -15.47
C LEU A 424 5.34 -2.72 -16.15
N VAL A 425 4.12 -2.69 -15.61
CA VAL A 425 2.92 -3.13 -16.31
C VAL A 425 2.04 -1.93 -16.63
N TYR A 426 1.44 -1.93 -17.82
CA TYR A 426 0.60 -0.86 -18.35
C TYR A 426 -0.31 -1.43 -19.45
N HIS A 427 -1.28 -0.64 -19.92
CA HIS A 427 -2.06 -1.01 -21.09
C HIS A 427 -1.72 -0.12 -22.29
N LYS A 428 -1.85 -0.65 -23.50
CA LYS A 428 -1.76 0.10 -24.76
C LYS A 428 -3.14 0.30 -25.34
N PHE A 429 -3.43 1.52 -25.77
CA PHE A 429 -4.66 1.92 -26.44
C PHE A 429 -4.33 2.42 -27.85
N PRO A 430 -4.52 1.59 -28.90
CA PRO A 430 -4.33 2.02 -30.27
C PRO A 430 -5.31 3.12 -30.66
N LEU A 431 -4.82 4.19 -31.30
CA LEU A 431 -5.64 5.33 -31.72
C LEU A 431 -6.28 5.15 -33.09
N LYS A 432 -5.77 4.19 -33.87
CA LYS A 432 -6.14 3.92 -35.27
C LYS A 432 -6.13 2.42 -35.52
N GLY A 433 -6.95 1.99 -36.47
CA GLY A 433 -7.05 0.59 -36.90
C GLY A 433 -8.50 0.11 -36.97
N PRO A 434 -8.76 -1.00 -37.68
CA PRO A 434 -10.12 -1.55 -37.82
C PRO A 434 -10.66 -2.12 -36.50
N ASP A 435 -9.77 -2.62 -35.64
CA ASP A 435 -10.10 -3.20 -34.33
C ASP A 435 -9.29 -2.49 -33.23
N ILE A 436 -9.88 -1.47 -32.59
CA ILE A 436 -9.26 -0.79 -31.43
C ILE A 436 -9.38 -1.74 -30.22
N VAL A 437 -8.30 -2.48 -29.95
CA VAL A 437 -8.24 -3.44 -28.83
C VAL A 437 -7.22 -2.97 -27.81
N ILE A 438 -7.70 -2.69 -26.59
CA ILE A 438 -6.84 -2.39 -25.45
C ILE A 438 -6.15 -3.68 -25.02
N SER A 439 -4.85 -3.62 -24.82
CA SER A 439 -4.04 -4.78 -24.42
C SER A 439 -3.12 -4.45 -23.26
N VAL A 440 -2.79 -5.46 -22.45
CA VAL A 440 -1.91 -5.36 -21.29
C VAL A 440 -0.49 -5.76 -21.67
N TRP A 441 0.47 -4.95 -21.27
CA TRP A 441 1.89 -5.09 -21.60
C TRP A 441 2.76 -4.99 -20.35
N VAL A 442 3.83 -5.77 -20.33
CA VAL A 442 4.92 -5.64 -19.37
C VAL A 442 6.17 -5.16 -20.09
N MET A 443 6.93 -4.27 -19.48
CA MET A 443 8.24 -3.79 -19.93
C MET A 443 9.29 -4.04 -18.86
N GLU A 444 10.44 -4.56 -19.25
CA GLU A 444 11.64 -4.58 -18.41
C GLU A 444 12.33 -3.22 -18.49
N VAL A 445 12.49 -2.54 -17.35
CA VAL A 445 12.91 -1.14 -17.31
C VAL A 445 14.36 -0.95 -17.77
N ALA A 446 15.22 -1.92 -17.48
CA ALA A 446 16.64 -1.87 -17.80
C ALA A 446 16.92 -2.00 -19.30
N THR A 447 16.17 -2.87 -20.00
CA THR A 447 16.43 -3.21 -21.41
C THR A 447 15.42 -2.58 -22.37
N GLY A 448 14.26 -2.15 -21.88
CA GLY A 448 13.12 -1.73 -22.69
C GLY A 448 12.39 -2.87 -23.39
N LYS A 449 12.77 -4.14 -23.14
CA LYS A 449 12.10 -5.31 -23.72
C LYS A 449 10.65 -5.37 -23.24
N GLN A 450 9.73 -5.70 -24.14
CA GLN A 450 8.29 -5.71 -23.87
C GLN A 450 7.66 -7.06 -24.17
N TRP A 451 6.62 -7.42 -23.40
CA TRP A 451 5.80 -8.60 -23.59
C TRP A 451 4.33 -8.20 -23.56
N GLN A 452 3.57 -8.58 -24.59
CA GLN A 452 2.12 -8.55 -24.51
C GLN A 452 1.67 -9.68 -23.60
N VAL A 453 0.95 -9.35 -22.53
CA VAL A 453 0.52 -10.29 -21.50
C VAL A 453 -0.93 -10.71 -21.74
N ALA A 454 -1.80 -9.78 -22.09
CA ALA A 454 -3.21 -10.06 -22.38
C ALA A 454 -3.77 -9.13 -23.47
N SER A 455 -4.75 -9.62 -24.23
CA SER A 455 -5.51 -8.88 -25.24
C SER A 455 -6.85 -9.58 -25.53
N PRO A 456 -8.00 -8.99 -25.18
CA PRO A 456 -8.17 -7.65 -24.59
C PRO A 456 -7.76 -7.60 -23.11
N GLY A 457 -7.53 -6.39 -22.58
CA GLY A 457 -7.40 -6.14 -21.15
C GLY A 457 -6.92 -4.72 -20.81
N GLN A 458 -7.29 -4.21 -19.63
CA GLN A 458 -6.96 -2.86 -19.18
C GLN A 458 -6.73 -2.76 -17.66
N ARG A 459 -6.33 -1.56 -17.20
CA ARG A 459 -6.07 -1.21 -15.78
C ARG A 459 -5.18 -2.23 -15.04
N PRO A 460 -4.04 -2.66 -15.59
CA PRO A 460 -3.27 -3.72 -14.97
C PRO A 460 -2.56 -3.27 -13.70
N LEU A 461 -2.49 -4.17 -12.71
CA LEU A 461 -1.69 -4.08 -11.49
C LEU A 461 -0.86 -5.36 -11.33
N TRP A 462 0.21 -5.27 -10.55
CA TRP A 462 0.93 -6.46 -10.12
C TRP A 462 0.24 -7.12 -8.95
N LEU A 463 0.23 -8.44 -8.97
CA LEU A 463 -0.17 -9.28 -7.86
C LEU A 463 1.03 -10.14 -7.43
N PRO A 464 1.35 -10.18 -6.14
CA PRO A 464 2.48 -10.96 -5.63
C PRO A 464 2.34 -12.47 -5.80
#